data_AF-A0A1S3HNN5-F1
#
_entry.id   AF-A0A1S3HNN5-F1
#
_cell.length_a   1.000
_cell.length_b   1.000
_cell.length_c   1.000
_cell.angle_alpha   90.00
_cell.angle_beta   90.00
_cell.angle_gamma   90.00
#
_symmetry.space_group_name_H-M   'P 1'
#
loop_
_entity.id
_entity.type
_entity.pdbx_description
1 polymer ?
#
loop_
_entity_poly.entity_id
_entity_poly.type
_entity_poly.pdbx_seq_one_letter_code
_entity_poly.pdbx_strand_id
1 'polypeptide(L)'
;MDFQRNWTEYKNGFGDPRDQFWMGNEALHALTNQGNYSMQIDMLSCNGNFYYARWNLFRIENETQKYAVEAISVESFNTSSNSNLDDVHGRRFGTYDVPIGDCSEER
;
A
#
# COMPACT_ATOMS: atom_id res chain seq x y z
N MET A 1 -16.33 6.63 2.22
CA MET A 1 -16.04 5.60 3.23
C MET A 1 -14.93 6.08 4.14
N ASP A 2 -14.90 5.67 5.39
CA ASP A 2 -13.82 6.02 6.33
C ASP A 2 -12.67 5.02 6.24
N PHE A 3 -11.44 5.52 6.10
CA PHE A 3 -10.18 4.76 6.06
C PHE A 3 -9.36 4.88 7.36
N GLN A 4 -9.83 5.61 8.37
CA GLN A 4 -9.22 5.63 9.71
C GLN A 4 -9.63 4.37 10.48
N ARG A 5 -9.05 3.23 10.08
CA ARG A 5 -9.38 1.89 10.58
C ARG A 5 -8.28 1.31 11.45
N ASN A 6 -8.68 0.39 12.34
CA ASN A 6 -7.74 -0.27 13.23
C ASN A 6 -6.92 -1.36 12.49
N TRP A 7 -5.90 -1.88 13.17
CA TRP A 7 -5.06 -2.97 12.67
C TRP A 7 -5.86 -4.17 12.16
N THR A 8 -6.89 -4.58 12.90
CA THR A 8 -7.69 -5.78 12.59
C THR A 8 -8.52 -5.60 11.32
N GLU A 9 -9.06 -4.41 11.10
CA GLU A 9 -9.79 -4.06 9.88
C GLU A 9 -8.84 -4.02 8.68
N TYR A 10 -7.66 -3.39 8.80
CA TYR A 10 -6.67 -3.41 7.71
C TYR A 10 -6.11 -4.80 7.43
N LYS A 11 -5.98 -5.65 8.45
CA LYS A 11 -5.59 -7.05 8.30
C LYS A 11 -6.60 -7.84 7.46
N ASN A 12 -7.89 -7.75 7.81
CA ASN A 12 -8.94 -8.58 7.22
C ASN A 12 -9.59 -7.98 5.97
N GLY A 13 -9.45 -6.67 5.76
CA GLY A 13 -10.14 -5.93 4.72
C GLY A 13 -11.48 -5.37 5.18
N PHE A 14 -11.94 -4.34 4.46
CA PHE A 14 -13.18 -3.62 4.76
C PHE A 14 -13.69 -2.89 3.51
N GLY A 15 -14.99 -2.57 3.46
CA GLY A 15 -15.62 -1.89 2.33
C GLY A 15 -16.35 -2.82 1.34
N ASP A 16 -16.71 -2.28 0.18
CA ASP A 16 -17.39 -3.00 -0.90
C ASP A 16 -16.48 -3.02 -2.14
N PRO A 17 -16.10 -4.20 -2.67
CA PRO A 17 -15.32 -4.33 -3.90
C PRO A 17 -15.92 -3.63 -5.15
N ARG A 18 -17.21 -3.27 -5.10
CA ARG A 18 -17.90 -2.51 -6.16
C ARG A 18 -17.83 -0.99 -5.99
N ASP A 19 -17.26 -0.53 -4.88
CA ASP A 19 -17.05 0.89 -4.55
C ASP A 19 -15.67 1.05 -3.88
N GLN A 20 -15.61 1.64 -2.68
CA GLN A 20 -14.40 1.83 -1.91
C GLN A 20 -14.17 0.59 -1.04
N PHE A 21 -12.97 0.04 -1.09
CA PHE A 21 -12.58 -1.08 -0.25
C PHE A 21 -11.07 -1.15 -0.03
N TRP A 22 -10.70 -1.89 1.00
CA TRP A 22 -9.36 -2.43 1.22
C TRP A 22 -9.48 -3.96 1.25
N MET A 23 -8.69 -4.67 0.45
CA MET A 23 -8.80 -6.13 0.33
C MET A 23 -8.31 -6.89 1.56
N GLY A 24 -7.55 -6.25 2.43
CA GLY A 24 -6.93 -6.87 3.61
C GLY A 24 -5.46 -7.20 3.39
N ASN A 25 -4.63 -6.92 4.39
CA ASN A 25 -3.19 -7.14 4.34
C ASN A 25 -2.84 -8.63 4.27
N GLU A 26 -3.63 -9.52 4.86
CA GLU A 26 -3.43 -10.97 4.73
C GLU A 26 -3.63 -11.44 3.28
N ALA A 27 -4.69 -10.96 2.64
CA ALA A 27 -4.95 -11.28 1.25
C ALA A 27 -3.87 -10.69 0.33
N LEU A 28 -3.42 -9.47 0.63
CA LEU A 28 -2.36 -8.80 -0.13
C LEU A 28 -1.03 -9.54 0.02
N HIS A 29 -0.64 -9.93 1.24
CA HIS A 29 0.55 -10.74 1.51
C HIS A 29 0.50 -12.07 0.76
N ALA A 30 -0.62 -12.79 0.88
CA ALA A 30 -0.78 -14.06 0.19
C ALA A 30 -0.68 -13.90 -1.34
N LEU A 31 -1.28 -12.86 -1.91
CA LEU A 31 -1.27 -12.61 -3.34
C LEU A 31 0.14 -12.27 -3.84
N THR A 32 0.83 -11.32 -3.21
CA THR A 32 2.13 -10.84 -3.69
C THR A 32 3.24 -11.87 -3.56
N ASN A 33 3.08 -12.86 -2.67
CA ASN A 33 4.08 -13.91 -2.42
C ASN A 33 3.85 -15.21 -3.21
N GLN A 34 2.76 -15.32 -3.98
CA GLN A 34 2.52 -16.48 -4.86
C GLN A 34 3.40 -16.49 -6.12
N GLY A 35 4.04 -15.36 -6.44
CA GLY A 35 4.83 -15.20 -7.66
C GLY A 35 5.43 -13.81 -7.78
N ASN A 36 5.72 -13.41 -9.02
CA ASN A 36 6.11 -12.04 -9.33
C ASN A 36 4.87 -11.31 -9.85
N TYR A 37 4.33 -10.41 -9.03
CA TYR A 37 3.18 -9.58 -9.38
C TYR A 37 3.62 -8.14 -9.57
N SER A 38 3.06 -7.51 -10.59
CA SER A 38 3.17 -6.07 -10.83
C SER A 38 2.10 -5.33 -10.02
N MET A 39 2.43 -4.13 -9.55
CA MET A 39 1.50 -3.21 -8.91
C MET A 39 1.42 -1.94 -9.75
N GLN A 40 0.22 -1.42 -9.97
CA GLN A 40 0.00 -0.13 -10.61
C GLN A 40 -0.93 0.71 -9.75
N ILE A 41 -0.55 1.95 -9.50
CA ILE A 41 -1.39 2.97 -8.88
C ILE A 41 -1.76 3.98 -9.97
N ASP A 42 -3.06 4.21 -10.12
CA ASP A 42 -3.64 5.24 -10.98
C ASP A 42 -4.25 6.34 -10.11
N MET A 43 -3.96 7.61 -10.43
CA MET A 43 -4.39 8.78 -9.67
C MET A 43 -4.98 9.84 -10.60
N LEU A 44 -6.14 10.38 -10.23
CA LEU A 44 -6.74 11.54 -10.87
C LEU A 44 -6.73 12.69 -9.87
N SER A 45 -6.01 13.76 -10.18
CA SER A 45 -6.02 14.97 -9.34
C SER A 45 -7.33 15.75 -9.47
N CYS A 46 -7.64 16.59 -8.48
CA CYS A 46 -8.81 17.46 -8.51
C CYS A 46 -8.85 18.41 -9.73
N ASN A 47 -7.69 18.68 -10.34
CA ASN A 47 -7.55 19.52 -11.53
C ASN A 47 -7.70 18.72 -12.85
N GLY A 48 -8.03 17.43 -12.77
CA GLY A 48 -8.22 16.54 -13.93
C GLY A 48 -6.93 15.95 -14.51
N ASN A 49 -5.76 16.21 -13.92
CA ASN A 49 -4.51 15.59 -14.37
C ASN A 49 -4.45 14.13 -13.93
N PHE A 50 -4.06 13.25 -14.85
CA PHE A 50 -3.87 11.82 -14.63
C PHE A 50 -2.39 11.48 -14.36
N TYR A 51 -2.16 10.71 -13.29
CA TYR A 51 -0.85 10.20 -12.92
C TYR A 51 -0.89 8.69 -12.73
N TYR A 52 0.21 8.01 -13.04
CA TYR A 52 0.40 6.61 -12.74
C TYR A 52 1.83 6.33 -12.26
N ALA A 53 1.95 5.26 -11.47
CA ALA A 53 3.21 4.61 -11.15
C ALA A 53 3.02 3.10 -11.21
N ARG A 54 3.96 2.41 -11.85
CA ARG A 54 3.97 0.96 -12.01
C ARG A 54 5.27 0.39 -11.46
N TRP A 55 5.12 -0.68 -10.69
CA TRP A 55 6.20 -1.54 -10.22
C TRP A 55 6.08 -2.91 -10.85
N ASN A 56 7.19 -3.47 -11.33
CA ASN A 56 7.23 -4.82 -11.90
C ASN A 56 7.38 -5.92 -10.83
N LEU A 57 7.70 -5.53 -9.60
CA LEU A 57 7.75 -6.39 -8.44
C LEU A 57 7.23 -5.59 -7.24
N PHE A 58 6.25 -6.16 -6.54
CA PHE A 58 5.77 -5.65 -5.26
C PHE A 58 5.49 -6.83 -4.32
N ARG A 59 6.08 -6.81 -3.13
CA ARG A 59 5.87 -7.81 -2.07
C ARG A 59 5.81 -7.17 -0.71
N ILE A 60 4.92 -7.70 0.12
CA ILE A 60 4.86 -7.39 1.53
C ILE A 60 5.10 -8.65 2.36
N GLU A 61 5.68 -8.46 3.53
CA GLU A 61 5.87 -9.51 4.53
C GLU A 61 4.56 -9.88 5.24
N ASN A 62 4.63 -10.89 6.11
CA ASN A 62 3.50 -11.31 6.94
C ASN A 62 3.25 -10.36 8.14
N GLU A 63 2.21 -10.67 8.93
CA GLU A 63 1.83 -9.90 10.12
C GLU A 63 2.94 -9.77 11.17
N THR A 64 3.77 -10.80 11.36
CA THR A 64 4.88 -10.80 12.34
C THR A 64 5.91 -9.72 12.01
N GLN A 65 6.13 -9.47 10.72
CA GLN A 65 6.98 -8.40 10.20
C GLN A 65 6.20 -7.10 9.93
N LYS A 66 4.94 -7.03 10.39
CA LYS A 66 4.06 -5.85 10.24
C LYS A 66 3.83 -5.46 8.78
N TYR A 67 3.67 -6.45 7.90
CA TYR A 67 3.41 -6.24 6.48
C TYR A 67 4.41 -5.29 5.82
N ALA A 68 5.68 -5.37 6.22
CA ALA A 68 6.72 -4.53 5.66
C ALA A 68 6.87 -4.75 4.16
N VAL A 69 7.18 -3.71 3.40
CA VAL A 69 7.48 -3.84 1.97
C VAL A 69 8.82 -4.58 1.82
N GLU A 70 8.76 -5.84 1.43
CA GLU A 70 9.93 -6.71 1.24
C GLU A 70 10.68 -6.38 -0.05
N ALA A 71 9.94 -6.21 -1.14
CA ALA A 71 10.50 -5.99 -2.45
C ALA A 71 9.63 -5.00 -3.23
N ILE A 72 10.28 -4.01 -3.84
CA ILE A 72 9.64 -3.00 -4.68
C ILE A 72 10.63 -2.58 -5.77
N SER A 73 10.16 -2.50 -7.02
CA SER A 73 11.00 -2.15 -8.16
C SER A 73 10.21 -1.36 -9.19
N VAL A 74 10.54 -0.07 -9.37
CA VAL A 74 9.86 0.82 -10.31
C VAL A 74 10.09 0.37 -11.75
N GLU A 75 9.00 0.30 -12.51
CA GLU A 75 9.01 0.03 -13.95
C GLU A 75 8.81 1.31 -14.75
N SER A 76 7.74 2.07 -14.46
CA SER A 76 7.39 3.29 -15.20
C SER A 76 6.46 4.19 -14.39
N PHE A 77 6.46 5.48 -14.70
CA PHE A 77 5.62 6.50 -14.09
C PHE A 77 5.51 7.70 -15.06
N ASN A 78 4.49 8.55 -14.90
CA ASN A 78 4.31 9.77 -15.71
C ASN A 78 4.36 11.07 -14.90
N THR A 79 5.02 11.06 -13.74
CA THR A 79 5.32 12.23 -12.92
C THR A 79 6.67 12.85 -13.29
N SER A 80 6.88 14.11 -12.90
CA SER A 80 8.13 14.84 -13.16
C SER A 80 9.33 14.33 -12.34
N SER A 81 9.10 13.54 -11.28
CA SER A 81 10.14 12.92 -10.47
C SER A 81 9.70 11.54 -9.95
N ASN A 82 10.70 10.69 -9.66
CA ASN A 82 10.55 9.35 -9.09
C ASN A 82 10.98 9.27 -7.61
N SER A 83 11.33 10.40 -6.99
CA SER A 83 12.20 10.43 -5.81
C SER A 83 11.68 9.67 -4.59
N ASN A 84 10.41 9.26 -4.57
CA ASN A 84 9.76 8.67 -3.41
C ASN A 84 9.09 7.32 -3.71
N LEU A 85 9.20 6.79 -4.94
CA LEU A 85 8.43 5.59 -5.34
C LEU A 85 8.94 4.30 -4.68
N ASP A 86 10.22 4.25 -4.31
CA ASP A 86 10.84 3.10 -3.63
C ASP A 86 11.22 3.39 -2.18
N ASP A 87 10.97 4.61 -1.68
CA ASP A 87 11.26 5.02 -0.29
C ASP A 87 10.48 4.23 0.77
N VAL A 88 9.45 3.50 0.32
CA VAL A 88 8.64 2.61 1.14
C VAL A 88 9.31 1.25 1.37
N HIS A 89 10.38 0.92 0.65
CA HIS A 89 11.11 -0.32 0.85
C HIS A 89 11.55 -0.50 2.30
N GLY A 90 11.20 -1.64 2.90
CA GLY A 90 11.47 -1.96 4.30
C GLY A 90 10.59 -1.23 5.32
N ARG A 91 9.72 -0.28 4.91
CA ARG A 91 8.78 0.37 5.83
C ARG A 91 7.70 -0.62 6.25
N ARG A 92 7.36 -0.60 7.53
CA ARG A 92 6.30 -1.41 8.14
C ARG A 92 4.96 -0.70 8.02
N PHE A 93 3.89 -1.48 7.94
CA PHE A 93 2.53 -0.97 8.01
C PHE A 93 2.17 -0.59 9.45
N GLY A 94 1.49 0.54 9.63
CA GLY A 94 1.05 1.05 10.92
C GLY A 94 -0.39 1.58 10.86
N THR A 95 -1.04 1.58 12.01
CA THR A 95 -2.41 2.08 12.23
C THR A 95 -2.44 2.87 13.53
N TYR A 96 -3.53 3.58 13.83
CA TYR A 96 -3.61 4.40 15.06
C TYR A 96 -3.50 3.55 16.34
N ASP A 97 -3.94 2.30 16.33
CA ASP A 97 -3.87 1.37 17.47
C ASP A 97 -2.61 0.50 17.47
N VAL A 98 -1.86 0.49 16.36
CA VAL A 98 -0.56 -0.19 16.23
C VAL A 98 0.40 0.73 15.47
N PRO A 99 0.98 1.73 16.14
CA PRO A 99 1.81 2.74 15.50
C PRO A 99 3.18 2.21 15.09
N ILE A 100 3.70 2.69 13.95
CA ILE A 100 5.08 2.46 13.47
C ILE A 100 5.76 3.82 13.30
N GLY A 101 6.59 4.18 14.28
CA GLY A 101 7.22 5.51 14.33
C GLY A 101 6.21 6.65 14.49
N ASP A 102 6.68 7.89 14.35
CA ASP A 102 5.87 9.10 14.57
C ASP A 102 4.81 9.38 13.50
N CYS A 103 4.74 8.59 12.41
CA CYS A 103 3.78 8.85 11.32
C CYS A 103 2.34 8.44 11.65
N SER A 104 2.14 7.54 12.61
CA SER A 104 0.83 6.98 12.98
C SER A 104 0.20 7.65 14.21
N GLU A 105 0.91 8.59 14.82
CA GLU A 105 0.34 9.52 15.78
C GLU A 105 -0.01 10.82 15.06
N GLU A 106 -1.24 10.92 14.54
CA GLU A 106 -1.83 12.25 14.29
C GLU A 106 -3.00 12.47 15.25
N ARG A 107 -2.80 13.51 16.06
CA ARG A 107 -3.74 14.40 16.76
C ARG A 107 -5.25 14.21 16.51
#